data_AF-A0A7W1FIG9-F1
#
_entry.id   AF-A0A7W1FIG9-F1
#
_cell.length_a   1.000
_cell.length_b   1.000
_cell.length_c   1.000
_cell.angle_alpha   90.00
_cell.angle_beta   90.00
_cell.angle_gamma   90.00
#
_symmetry.space_group_name_H-M   'P 1'
#
loop_
_entity.id
_entity.type
_entity.pdbx_description
1 polymer ?
#
loop_
_entity_poly.entity_id
_entity_poly.type
_entity_poly.pdbx_seq_one_letter_code
_entity_poly.pdbx_strand_id
1 'polypeptide(L)'
;MSSGSSGSGSSDPLRDFGGFIGPENLLSLVRNTAPYWFGGHGRRLIAEAPEPARLIDLVDTPHGWLQILRHGRRLADESPKTPEAHVDYFALCLACHMASVATFVPTDVDTKIRDALWHPDTDRAALERMADAVFAAKNWDQRVYSARWIAAPGHEPVGGHDGEWLGVAVGALGCFLRLNDTARAERLFAAVDAELAREVAAFRAQRQVKDGEIDLLRLAAILTHNVGDVDQGLRSWREQERHPYAERLRRLAHENAQPYDGIYQVAARLYKELLAAEGHRHYPLREVRALRASAEFLLPLGPCFDDWGRKLGTHPDFSMASRGELLTALVNGCRKVPGQLGYYRAMAGLQDAVGNLDVLAKHLPGAAVKALKDTELRKLIAIKQVSFESTLKKRTQALLG
;
A
#
# COMPACT_ATOMS: atom_id res chain seq x y z
N MET A 1 -11.67 -4.95 60.00
CA MET A 1 -10.48 -4.31 59.42
C MET A 1 -9.74 -5.35 58.59
N SER A 2 -9.92 -5.33 57.27
CA SER A 2 -8.99 -5.95 56.32
C SER A 2 -9.16 -5.20 55.01
N SER A 3 -8.24 -4.29 54.74
CA SER A 3 -8.15 -3.48 53.55
C SER A 3 -7.52 -4.31 52.43
N GLY A 4 -8.34 -4.76 51.49
CA GLY A 4 -7.88 -5.31 50.22
C GLY A 4 -7.41 -4.18 49.31
N SER A 5 -6.10 -4.03 49.20
CA SER A 5 -5.45 -3.14 48.22
C SER A 5 -5.65 -3.71 46.82
N SER A 6 -6.56 -3.12 46.04
CA SER A 6 -6.64 -3.34 44.60
C SER A 6 -5.46 -2.63 43.92
N GLY A 7 -4.40 -3.39 43.66
CA GLY A 7 -3.29 -2.94 42.83
C GLY A 7 -3.77 -2.68 41.41
N SER A 8 -3.87 -1.41 41.04
CA SER A 8 -4.02 -0.97 39.65
C SER A 8 -2.76 -1.39 38.89
N GLY A 9 -2.87 -2.48 38.13
CA GLY A 9 -1.82 -2.88 37.20
C GLY A 9 -1.66 -1.81 36.14
N SER A 10 -0.70 -0.91 36.33
CA SER A 10 -0.14 -0.09 35.26
C SER A 10 0.48 -1.08 34.28
N SER A 11 -0.21 -1.35 33.16
CA SER A 11 0.36 -2.12 32.06
C SER A 11 1.51 -1.31 31.50
N ASP A 12 2.74 -1.75 31.78
CA ASP A 12 3.94 -1.21 31.15
C ASP A 12 3.76 -1.31 29.63
N PRO A 13 3.65 -0.19 28.89
CA PRO A 13 3.38 -0.20 27.45
C PRO A 13 4.50 -0.90 26.68
N LEU A 14 5.69 -1.07 27.27
CA LEU A 14 6.81 -1.80 26.66
C LEU A 14 6.70 -3.31 26.86
N ARG A 15 5.84 -3.80 27.77
CA ARG A 15 5.85 -5.20 28.22
C ARG A 15 5.47 -6.21 27.15
N ASP A 16 4.87 -5.79 26.02
CA ASP A 16 4.55 -6.60 24.82
C ASP A 16 4.63 -5.80 23.52
N PHE A 17 5.61 -4.89 23.41
CA PHE A 17 5.60 -3.83 22.39
C PHE A 17 4.24 -3.10 22.35
N GLY A 18 3.48 -3.03 23.47
CA GLY A 18 2.12 -2.49 23.51
C GLY A 18 0.98 -3.52 23.35
N GLY A 19 1.21 -4.82 23.52
CA GLY A 19 0.19 -5.87 23.34
C GLY A 19 -0.01 -6.26 21.88
N PHE A 20 1.04 -6.09 21.07
CA PHE A 20 0.98 -6.14 19.62
C PHE A 20 1.49 -7.46 19.04
N ILE A 21 1.24 -7.66 17.74
CA ILE A 21 1.75 -8.81 16.97
C ILE A 21 3.26 -8.95 17.16
N GLY A 22 3.69 -10.06 17.75
CA GLY A 22 5.11 -10.35 17.96
C GLY A 22 5.89 -10.41 16.63
N PRO A 23 7.21 -10.14 16.66
CA PRO A 23 8.10 -10.24 15.51
C PRO A 23 7.93 -11.50 14.66
N GLU A 24 7.88 -12.70 15.27
CA GLU A 24 7.78 -13.95 14.50
C GLU A 24 6.41 -14.09 13.82
N ASN A 25 5.34 -13.70 14.50
CA ASN A 25 4.00 -13.67 13.91
C ASN A 25 3.93 -12.70 12.73
N LEU A 26 4.56 -11.53 12.85
CA LEU A 26 4.60 -10.55 11.77
C LEU A 26 5.38 -11.08 10.55
N LEU A 27 6.55 -11.69 10.77
CA LEU A 27 7.32 -12.35 9.71
C LEU A 27 6.54 -13.50 9.06
N SER A 28 5.79 -14.27 9.85
CA SER A 28 4.91 -15.34 9.36
C SER A 28 3.82 -14.78 8.43
N LEU A 29 3.21 -13.64 8.76
CA LEU A 29 2.27 -12.97 7.85
C LEU A 29 2.92 -12.60 6.52
N VAL A 30 4.14 -12.03 6.54
CA VAL A 30 4.87 -11.70 5.31
C VAL A 30 5.21 -12.95 4.49
N ARG A 31 5.66 -14.04 5.13
CA ARG A 31 5.89 -15.33 4.46
C ARG A 31 4.63 -15.91 3.82
N ASN A 32 3.48 -15.71 4.44
CA ASN A 32 2.20 -16.24 3.94
C ASN A 32 1.62 -15.41 2.78
N THR A 33 1.93 -14.11 2.73
CA THR A 33 1.37 -13.17 1.74
C THR A 33 2.31 -12.92 0.56
N ALA A 34 3.61 -12.91 0.82
CA ALA A 34 4.67 -12.68 -0.16
C ALA A 34 5.86 -13.64 0.05
N PRO A 35 5.65 -14.96 -0.06
CA PRO A 35 6.70 -15.97 0.14
C PRO A 35 7.91 -15.79 -0.78
N TYR A 36 7.74 -15.18 -1.96
CA TYR A 36 8.79 -14.97 -2.95
C TYR A 36 9.94 -14.07 -2.45
N TRP A 37 9.72 -13.24 -1.42
CA TRP A 37 10.79 -12.49 -0.75
C TRP A 37 11.82 -13.38 -0.06
N PHE A 38 11.41 -14.56 0.40
CA PHE A 38 12.28 -15.52 1.08
C PHE A 38 12.82 -16.60 0.12
N GLY A 39 12.38 -16.57 -1.14
CA GLY A 39 12.74 -17.51 -2.19
C GLY A 39 13.76 -16.96 -3.20
N GLY A 40 13.72 -17.50 -4.42
CA GLY A 40 14.65 -17.12 -5.49
C GLY A 40 14.55 -15.65 -5.93
N HIS A 41 13.35 -15.05 -5.89
CA HIS A 41 13.17 -13.65 -6.27
C HIS A 41 13.89 -12.71 -5.30
N GLY A 42 13.60 -12.80 -4.00
CA GLY A 42 14.30 -12.00 -2.99
C GLY A 42 15.81 -12.25 -2.97
N ARG A 43 16.26 -13.49 -3.18
CA ARG A 43 17.70 -13.84 -3.31
C ARG A 43 18.41 -13.14 -4.47
N ARG A 44 17.72 -12.83 -5.56
CA ARG A 44 18.30 -12.12 -6.70
C ARG A 44 18.41 -10.60 -6.49
N LEU A 45 17.54 -10.02 -5.67
CA LEU A 45 17.49 -8.56 -5.46
C LEU A 45 18.62 -8.05 -4.56
N ILE A 46 18.98 -8.83 -3.54
CA ILE A 46 20.10 -8.49 -2.66
C ILE A 46 21.01 -9.71 -2.50
N ALA A 47 22.31 -9.46 -2.64
CA ALA A 47 23.36 -10.39 -2.20
C ALA A 47 23.22 -10.67 -0.69
N GLU A 48 23.98 -11.62 -0.17
CA GLU A 48 24.07 -11.79 1.28
C GLU A 48 24.58 -10.47 1.90
N ALA A 49 23.75 -9.86 2.73
CA ALA A 49 24.12 -8.67 3.48
C ALA A 49 24.98 -9.11 4.68
N PRO A 50 26.01 -8.33 5.05
CA PRO A 50 26.75 -8.59 6.27
C PRO A 50 25.80 -8.60 7.46
N GLU A 51 26.06 -9.50 8.41
CA GLU A 51 25.23 -9.63 9.60
C GLU A 51 25.26 -8.32 10.40
N PRO A 52 24.12 -7.60 10.56
CA PRO A 52 24.13 -6.28 11.17
C PRO A 52 24.27 -6.38 12.69
N ALA A 53 24.68 -5.29 13.34
CA ALA A 53 24.53 -5.18 14.79
C ALA A 53 23.05 -5.06 15.17
N ARG A 54 22.30 -4.16 14.51
CA ARG A 54 20.86 -3.91 14.73
C ARG A 54 20.07 -3.94 13.43
N LEU A 55 18.77 -4.22 13.49
CA LEU A 55 17.91 -4.21 12.30
C LEU A 55 17.75 -2.80 11.72
N ILE A 56 17.62 -1.80 12.58
CA ILE A 56 17.48 -0.40 12.17
C ILE A 56 18.69 0.09 11.34
N ASP A 57 19.87 -0.49 11.51
CA ASP A 57 21.07 -0.09 10.78
C ASP A 57 21.04 -0.50 9.29
N LEU A 58 20.03 -1.29 8.89
CA LEU A 58 19.86 -1.77 7.52
C LEU A 58 18.96 -0.86 6.66
N VAL A 59 18.35 0.19 7.23
CA VAL A 59 17.35 1.02 6.55
C VAL A 59 17.91 1.85 5.39
N ASP A 60 19.20 2.18 5.41
CA ASP A 60 19.84 3.17 4.52
C ASP A 60 20.18 2.64 3.10
N THR A 61 19.63 1.50 2.70
CA THR A 61 19.82 0.97 1.34
C THR A 61 18.50 0.93 0.58
N PRO A 62 18.51 0.99 -0.78
CA PRO A 62 17.27 0.89 -1.58
C PRO A 62 16.45 -0.39 -1.32
N HIS A 63 17.10 -1.43 -0.79
CA HIS A 63 16.48 -2.71 -0.43
C HIS A 63 16.57 -3.01 1.08
N GLY A 64 16.69 -1.96 1.90
CA GLY A 64 16.86 -2.09 3.36
C GLY A 64 15.72 -2.88 3.99
N TRP A 65 14.49 -2.66 3.53
CA TRP A 65 13.32 -3.45 3.92
C TRP A 65 13.53 -4.97 3.77
N LEU A 66 14.14 -5.43 2.66
CA LEU A 66 14.36 -6.85 2.42
C LEU A 66 15.48 -7.41 3.30
N GLN A 67 16.52 -6.62 3.56
CA GLN A 67 17.57 -6.98 4.51
C GLN A 67 17.00 -7.15 5.92
N ILE A 68 16.18 -6.19 6.36
CA ILE A 68 15.48 -6.25 7.65
C ILE A 68 14.62 -7.51 7.76
N LEU A 69 13.84 -7.84 6.72
CA LEU A 69 13.02 -9.06 6.71
C LEU A 69 13.84 -10.34 6.87
N ARG A 70 15.04 -10.41 6.28
CA ARG A 70 15.92 -11.58 6.37
C ARG A 70 16.51 -11.74 7.77
N HIS A 71 16.86 -10.64 8.41
CA HIS A 71 17.45 -10.65 9.76
C HIS A 71 16.40 -10.53 10.88
N GLY A 72 15.12 -10.29 10.54
CA GLY A 72 14.06 -10.00 11.50
C GLY A 72 13.87 -11.04 12.61
N ARG A 73 14.18 -12.31 12.35
CA ARG A 73 14.14 -13.41 13.35
C ARG A 73 15.04 -13.16 14.57
N ARG A 74 16.03 -12.28 14.45
CA ARG A 74 16.92 -11.91 15.54
C ARG A 74 16.22 -11.15 16.65
N LEU A 75 15.12 -10.47 16.32
CA LEU A 75 14.21 -9.91 17.29
C LEU A 75 13.30 -11.03 17.79
N ALA A 76 13.86 -12.02 18.50
CA ALA A 76 13.08 -13.13 19.04
C ALA A 76 12.01 -12.59 20.01
N ASP A 77 10.86 -13.24 20.09
CA ASP A 77 9.74 -12.82 20.95
C ASP A 77 10.13 -12.75 22.45
N GLU A 78 11.21 -13.44 22.84
CA GLU A 78 11.79 -13.46 24.19
C GLU A 78 12.83 -12.34 24.46
N SER A 79 13.14 -11.51 23.47
CA SER A 79 14.16 -10.46 23.61
C SER A 79 13.77 -9.46 24.70
N PRO A 80 14.73 -8.99 25.53
CA PRO A 80 14.48 -7.90 26.46
C PRO A 80 13.93 -6.69 25.70
N LYS A 81 12.80 -6.14 26.17
CA LYS A 81 12.07 -5.05 25.52
C LYS A 81 12.71 -3.70 25.89
N THR A 82 13.97 -3.54 25.45
CA THR A 82 14.77 -2.33 25.64
C THR A 82 14.39 -1.25 24.62
N PRO A 83 14.77 0.02 24.84
CA PRO A 83 14.61 1.07 23.83
C PRO A 83 15.18 0.68 22.47
N GLU A 84 16.33 0.01 22.42
CA GLU A 84 16.93 -0.42 21.16
C GLU A 84 16.10 -1.52 20.49
N ALA A 85 15.53 -2.46 21.26
CA ALA A 85 14.63 -3.49 20.72
C ALA A 85 13.34 -2.87 20.15
N HIS A 86 12.85 -1.78 20.75
CA HIS A 86 11.71 -1.01 20.23
C HIS A 86 12.03 -0.40 18.86
N VAL A 87 13.22 0.18 18.70
CA VAL A 87 13.68 0.74 17.41
C VAL A 87 13.80 -0.34 16.33
N ASP A 88 14.35 -1.51 16.67
CA ASP A 88 14.42 -2.64 15.74
C ASP A 88 13.04 -3.22 15.38
N TYR A 89 12.13 -3.26 16.35
CA TYR A 89 10.75 -3.65 16.10
C TYR A 89 10.05 -2.68 15.15
N PHE A 90 10.25 -1.38 15.32
CA PHE A 90 9.75 -0.37 14.40
C PHE A 90 10.29 -0.57 12.97
N ALA A 91 11.61 -0.79 12.82
CA ALA A 91 12.23 -1.10 11.53
C ALA A 91 11.60 -2.34 10.88
N LEU A 92 11.38 -3.40 11.68
CA LEU A 92 10.73 -4.62 11.22
C LEU A 92 9.29 -4.37 10.80
N CYS A 93 8.52 -3.57 11.54
CA CYS A 93 7.15 -3.22 11.18
C CYS A 93 7.10 -2.45 9.86
N LEU A 94 7.98 -1.46 9.66
CA LEU A 94 8.11 -0.73 8.40
C LEU A 94 8.42 -1.67 7.23
N ALA A 95 9.43 -2.53 7.39
CA ALA A 95 9.84 -3.46 6.36
C ALA A 95 8.73 -4.47 5.99
N CYS A 96 8.04 -5.03 6.99
CA CYS A 96 6.94 -5.96 6.78
C CYS A 96 5.74 -5.30 6.08
N HIS A 97 5.44 -4.05 6.47
CA HIS A 97 4.39 -3.27 5.85
C HIS A 97 4.68 -3.02 4.38
N MET A 98 5.85 -2.43 4.07
CA MET A 98 6.23 -2.11 2.69
C MET A 98 6.30 -3.35 1.80
N ALA A 99 6.81 -4.48 2.31
CA ALA A 99 6.90 -5.73 1.56
C ALA A 99 5.54 -6.38 1.25
N SER A 100 4.46 -5.98 1.95
CA SER A 100 3.15 -6.62 1.85
C SER A 100 2.03 -5.69 1.41
N VAL A 101 2.18 -4.38 1.48
CA VAL A 101 1.08 -3.43 1.25
C VAL A 101 0.55 -3.43 -0.19
N ALA A 102 1.40 -3.76 -1.16
CA ALA A 102 0.98 -3.98 -2.55
C ALA A 102 0.32 -5.34 -2.81
N THR A 103 0.39 -6.28 -1.86
CA THR A 103 -0.13 -7.65 -2.03
C THR A 103 -1.65 -7.71 -1.76
N PHE A 104 -2.23 -8.89 -1.91
CA PHE A 104 -3.66 -9.10 -1.70
C PHE A 104 -4.03 -9.12 -0.21
N VAL A 105 -3.10 -9.55 0.65
CA VAL A 105 -3.29 -9.69 2.10
C VAL A 105 -2.16 -8.94 2.82
N PRO A 106 -2.23 -7.61 2.94
CA PRO A 106 -1.18 -6.83 3.57
C PRO A 106 -1.09 -7.13 5.07
N THR A 107 0.05 -6.87 5.68
CA THR A 107 0.19 -6.87 7.14
C THR A 107 -0.59 -5.72 7.76
N ASP A 108 -1.20 -5.96 8.92
CA ASP A 108 -2.03 -4.98 9.62
C ASP A 108 -1.21 -4.28 10.73
N VAL A 109 -0.20 -3.51 10.31
CA VAL A 109 0.71 -2.79 11.23
C VAL A 109 0.79 -1.29 10.94
N ASP A 110 0.02 -0.78 9.97
CA ASP A 110 -0.04 0.63 9.56
C ASP A 110 -0.29 1.57 10.75
N THR A 111 -1.31 1.29 11.56
CA THR A 111 -1.66 2.08 12.75
C THR A 111 -0.53 2.07 13.78
N LYS A 112 0.27 0.99 13.82
CA LYS A 112 1.39 0.87 14.78
C LYS A 112 2.55 1.77 14.40
N ILE A 113 2.95 1.72 13.13
CA ILE A 113 4.06 2.53 12.60
C ILE A 113 3.66 4.00 12.45
N ARG A 114 2.37 4.32 12.37
CA ARG A 114 1.86 5.70 12.29
C ARG A 114 1.61 6.33 13.66
N ASP A 115 1.32 5.54 14.69
CA ASP A 115 0.94 6.07 16.00
C ASP A 115 1.55 5.29 17.16
N ALA A 116 1.16 4.03 17.33
CA ALA A 116 1.34 3.34 18.61
C ALA A 116 2.81 3.18 19.05
N LEU A 117 3.75 3.09 18.10
CA LEU A 117 5.18 3.01 18.40
C LEU A 117 5.83 4.36 18.74
N TRP A 118 5.15 5.48 18.49
CA TRP A 118 5.60 6.85 18.77
C TRP A 118 5.17 7.36 20.15
N HIS A 119 5.32 6.51 21.17
CA HIS A 119 4.85 6.81 22.52
C HIS A 119 5.76 7.83 23.24
N PRO A 120 5.21 8.82 23.96
CA PRO A 120 6.03 9.81 24.69
C PRO A 120 6.97 9.23 25.75
N ASP A 121 6.61 8.07 26.33
CA ASP A 121 7.42 7.37 27.33
C ASP A 121 8.55 6.53 26.71
N THR A 122 8.59 6.40 25.37
CA THR A 122 9.74 5.80 24.69
C THR A 122 10.95 6.72 24.85
N ASP A 123 12.12 6.13 25.09
CA ASP A 123 13.37 6.87 25.17
C ASP A 123 13.54 7.83 23.98
N ARG A 124 13.97 9.07 24.26
CA ARG A 124 14.07 10.11 23.24
C ARG A 124 15.05 9.72 22.14
N ALA A 125 16.21 9.14 22.48
CA ALA A 125 17.19 8.74 21.47
C ALA A 125 16.63 7.62 20.58
N ALA A 126 15.83 6.70 21.13
CA ALA A 126 15.11 5.72 20.32
C ALA A 126 14.13 6.37 19.33
N LEU A 127 13.31 7.33 19.77
CA LEU A 127 12.38 8.06 18.89
C LEU A 127 13.13 8.82 17.78
N GLU A 128 14.26 9.45 18.10
CA GLU A 128 15.10 10.13 17.12
C GLU A 128 15.65 9.17 16.06
N ARG A 129 16.14 7.99 16.46
CA ARG A 129 16.58 6.95 15.51
C ARG A 129 15.45 6.42 14.64
N MET A 130 14.24 6.28 15.20
CA MET A 130 13.07 5.91 14.41
C MET A 130 12.75 6.98 13.36
N ALA A 131 12.84 8.27 13.71
CA ALA A 131 12.61 9.37 12.77
C ALA A 131 13.63 9.35 11.61
N ASP A 132 14.90 9.12 11.93
CA ASP A 132 15.95 8.98 10.91
C ASP A 132 15.67 7.80 9.97
N ALA A 133 15.17 6.68 10.50
CA ALA A 133 14.74 5.56 9.68
C ALA A 133 13.53 5.88 8.79
N VAL A 134 12.60 6.74 9.23
CA VAL A 134 11.51 7.23 8.37
C VAL A 134 12.07 8.03 7.19
N PHE A 135 13.06 8.90 7.42
CA PHE A 135 13.72 9.61 6.31
C PHE A 135 14.42 8.64 5.35
N ALA A 136 15.12 7.64 5.89
CA ALA A 136 15.82 6.65 5.09
C ALA A 136 14.87 5.80 4.23
N ALA A 137 13.75 5.36 4.81
CA ALA A 137 12.77 4.51 4.15
C ALA A 137 12.13 5.16 2.91
N LYS A 138 12.15 6.50 2.81
CA LYS A 138 11.74 7.22 1.60
C LYS A 138 12.52 6.78 0.35
N ASN A 139 13.77 6.33 0.53
CA ASN A 139 14.67 5.95 -0.55
C ASN A 139 14.58 4.46 -0.92
N TRP A 140 13.64 3.71 -0.34
CA TRP A 140 13.40 2.32 -0.72
C TRP A 140 12.80 2.22 -2.12
N ASP A 141 13.31 1.29 -2.92
CA ASP A 141 12.86 1.13 -4.30
C ASP A 141 11.52 0.40 -4.36
N GLN A 142 10.42 1.14 -4.37
CA GLN A 142 9.06 0.57 -4.46
C GLN A 142 8.78 -0.21 -5.75
N ARG A 143 9.57 -0.03 -6.81
CA ARG A 143 9.32 -0.65 -8.12
C ARG A 143 9.55 -2.15 -8.07
N VAL A 144 10.35 -2.64 -7.13
CA VAL A 144 10.64 -4.09 -7.02
C VAL A 144 9.50 -4.85 -6.32
N TYR A 145 8.69 -4.17 -5.49
CA TYR A 145 7.62 -4.80 -4.71
C TYR A 145 6.21 -4.24 -5.01
N SER A 146 6.07 -3.40 -6.04
CA SER A 146 4.78 -2.88 -6.48
C SER A 146 4.67 -2.64 -7.97
N ALA A 147 3.46 -2.90 -8.50
CA ALA A 147 3.03 -2.48 -9.83
C ALA A 147 2.17 -1.21 -9.81
N ARG A 148 2.07 -0.50 -8.67
CA ARG A 148 1.17 0.64 -8.45
C ARG A 148 1.93 1.96 -8.39
N TRP A 149 2.60 2.29 -9.49
CA TRP A 149 3.33 3.55 -9.66
C TRP A 149 3.15 4.08 -11.08
N ILE A 150 3.36 5.39 -11.26
CA ILE A 150 3.31 6.10 -12.53
C ILE A 150 4.55 6.97 -12.67
N ALA A 151 5.25 6.84 -13.80
CA ALA A 151 6.35 7.72 -14.17
C ALA A 151 5.82 8.88 -15.03
N ALA A 152 5.51 10.01 -14.40
CA ALA A 152 5.12 11.22 -15.12
C ALA A 152 6.34 11.84 -15.82
N PRO A 153 6.17 12.53 -16.96
CA PRO A 153 7.30 13.10 -17.71
C PRO A 153 8.14 14.06 -16.86
N GLY A 154 9.45 13.83 -16.78
CA GLY A 154 10.38 14.69 -16.05
C GLY A 154 10.32 14.54 -14.53
N HIS A 155 9.63 13.54 -14.00
CA HIS A 155 9.50 13.29 -12.57
C HIS A 155 9.88 11.85 -12.21
N GLU A 156 10.41 11.67 -11.00
CA GLU A 156 10.54 10.34 -10.40
C GLU A 156 9.16 9.67 -10.27
N PRO A 157 9.08 8.33 -10.30
CA PRO A 157 7.81 7.62 -10.14
C PRO A 157 7.04 8.06 -8.89
N VAL A 158 5.72 8.19 -9.04
CA VAL A 158 4.78 8.43 -7.94
C VAL A 158 3.98 7.15 -7.75
N GLY A 159 3.90 6.66 -6.51
CA GLY A 159 3.26 5.39 -6.20
C GLY A 159 2.47 5.42 -4.89
N GLY A 160 1.63 4.40 -4.70
CA GLY A 160 0.82 4.30 -3.47
C GLY A 160 1.66 4.14 -2.19
N HIS A 161 2.91 3.69 -2.29
CA HIS A 161 3.79 3.55 -1.13
C HIS A 161 4.30 4.90 -0.62
N ASP A 162 4.25 5.94 -1.45
CA ASP A 162 4.56 7.30 -1.02
C ASP A 162 3.54 7.72 0.06
N GLY A 163 2.27 7.28 -0.06
CA GLY A 163 1.24 7.42 0.96
C GLY A 163 1.56 6.71 2.28
N GLU A 164 2.08 5.49 2.20
CA GLU A 164 2.47 4.72 3.37
C GLU A 164 3.61 5.39 4.14
N TRP A 165 4.60 5.92 3.42
CA TRP A 165 5.66 6.74 4.01
C TRP A 165 5.11 8.05 4.59
N LEU A 166 4.27 8.78 3.84
CA LEU A 166 3.65 10.04 4.27
C LEU A 166 2.89 9.87 5.58
N GLY A 167 2.07 8.82 5.71
CA GLY A 167 1.31 8.54 6.93
C GLY A 167 2.23 8.32 8.14
N VAL A 168 3.33 7.58 7.98
CA VAL A 168 4.32 7.35 9.04
C VAL A 168 5.06 8.64 9.40
N ALA A 169 5.49 9.41 8.41
CA ALA A 169 6.20 10.67 8.61
C ALA A 169 5.34 11.72 9.33
N VAL A 170 4.04 11.77 9.02
CA VAL A 170 3.07 12.60 9.74
C VAL A 170 2.86 12.12 11.19
N GLY A 171 2.86 10.80 11.43
CA GLY A 171 2.88 10.25 12.78
C GLY A 171 4.09 10.68 13.60
N ALA A 172 5.28 10.54 13.01
CA ALA A 172 6.53 11.00 13.61
C ALA A 172 6.50 12.52 13.88
N LEU A 173 5.97 13.31 12.95
CA LEU A 173 5.80 14.76 13.10
C LEU A 173 4.98 15.10 14.36
N GLY A 174 3.82 14.47 14.56
CA GLY A 174 3.00 14.65 15.76
C GLY A 174 3.75 14.31 17.04
N CYS A 175 4.53 13.22 17.02
CA CYS A 175 5.39 12.83 18.14
C CYS A 175 6.40 13.92 18.52
N PHE A 176 7.15 14.45 17.57
CA PHE A 176 8.16 15.49 17.86
C PHE A 176 7.55 16.84 18.23
N LEU A 177 6.34 17.15 17.75
CA LEU A 177 5.57 18.30 18.25
C LEU A 177 5.22 18.13 19.73
N ARG A 178 4.76 16.94 20.17
CA ARG A 178 4.51 16.66 21.61
C ARG A 178 5.75 16.84 22.48
N LEU A 179 6.90 16.44 21.95
CA LEU A 179 8.19 16.56 22.65
C LEU A 179 8.77 17.98 22.62
N ASN A 180 8.09 18.95 21.98
CA ASN A 180 8.57 20.30 21.74
C ASN A 180 9.93 20.33 21.01
N ASP A 181 10.19 19.36 20.14
CA ASP A 181 11.38 19.32 19.29
C ASP A 181 11.09 20.01 17.95
N THR A 182 11.12 21.34 17.97
CA THR A 182 10.75 22.18 16.83
C THR A 182 11.62 21.89 15.60
N ALA A 183 12.91 21.66 15.78
CA ALA A 183 13.84 21.43 14.67
C ALA A 183 13.52 20.12 13.91
N ARG A 184 13.25 19.03 14.63
CA ARG A 184 12.86 17.76 13.98
C ARG A 184 11.46 17.83 13.39
N ALA A 185 10.53 18.47 14.08
CA ALA A 185 9.18 18.70 13.56
C ALA A 185 9.22 19.50 12.25
N GLU A 186 9.98 20.58 12.18
CA GLU A 186 10.17 21.37 10.95
C GLU A 186 10.78 20.54 9.81
N ARG A 187 11.79 19.73 10.10
CA ARG A 187 12.43 18.88 9.09
C ARG A 187 11.47 17.80 8.56
N LEU A 188 10.69 17.16 9.43
CA LEU A 188 9.68 16.17 9.05
C LEU A 188 8.57 16.82 8.22
N PHE A 189 8.06 17.97 8.67
CA PHE A 189 7.06 18.72 7.93
C PHE A 189 7.57 19.13 6.55
N ALA A 190 8.78 19.66 6.44
CA ALA A 190 9.37 20.05 5.16
C ALA A 190 9.51 18.86 4.20
N ALA A 191 9.86 17.68 4.70
CA ALA A 191 9.94 16.47 3.87
C ALA A 191 8.57 16.00 3.37
N VAL A 192 7.53 16.05 4.23
CA VAL A 192 6.14 15.75 3.87
C VAL A 192 5.62 16.75 2.83
N ASP A 193 5.81 18.05 3.08
CA ASP A 193 5.37 19.13 2.19
C ASP A 193 6.05 19.05 0.82
N ALA A 194 7.35 18.79 0.78
CA ALA A 194 8.11 18.60 -0.45
C ALA A 194 7.62 17.39 -1.26
N GLU A 195 7.25 16.30 -0.58
CA GLU A 195 6.71 15.11 -1.24
C GLU A 195 5.35 15.37 -1.86
N LEU A 196 4.43 16.00 -1.11
CA LEU A 196 3.11 16.37 -1.63
C LEU A 196 3.23 17.36 -2.80
N ALA A 197 4.16 18.32 -2.72
CA ALA A 197 4.45 19.22 -3.84
C ALA A 197 4.99 18.49 -5.08
N ARG A 198 5.83 17.46 -4.89
CA ARG A 198 6.35 16.60 -5.98
C ARG A 198 5.23 15.85 -6.68
N GLU A 199 4.31 15.22 -5.93
CA GLU A 199 3.15 14.51 -6.48
C GLU A 199 2.27 15.45 -7.31
N VAL A 200 2.04 16.67 -6.82
CA VAL A 200 1.26 17.71 -7.51
C VAL A 200 1.92 18.13 -8.82
N ALA A 201 3.25 18.30 -8.81
CA ALA A 201 4.00 18.62 -10.02
C ALA A 201 3.91 17.48 -11.05
N ALA A 202 4.05 16.22 -10.61
CA ALA A 202 3.89 15.05 -11.47
C ALA A 202 2.48 14.97 -12.08
N PHE A 203 1.44 15.25 -11.30
CA PHE A 203 0.06 15.29 -11.79
C PHE A 203 -0.14 16.35 -12.87
N ARG A 204 0.42 17.55 -12.66
CA ARG A 204 0.38 18.63 -13.66
C ARG A 204 1.11 18.25 -14.94
N ALA A 205 2.31 17.68 -14.83
CA ALA A 205 3.07 17.22 -15.98
C ALA A 205 2.31 16.15 -16.77
N GLN A 206 1.76 15.15 -16.07
CA GLN A 206 0.98 14.09 -16.71
C GLN A 206 -0.27 14.63 -17.41
N ARG A 207 -0.92 15.65 -16.86
CA ARG A 207 -2.10 16.29 -17.49
C ARG A 207 -1.77 16.94 -18.84
N GLN A 208 -0.52 17.33 -19.09
CA GLN A 208 -0.10 17.91 -20.37
C GLN A 208 0.24 16.86 -21.44
N VAL A 209 0.27 15.57 -21.08
CA VAL A 209 0.62 14.49 -22.00
C VAL A 209 -0.56 14.22 -22.94
N LYS A 210 -0.31 14.35 -24.25
CA LYS A 210 -1.27 13.96 -25.28
C LYS A 210 -1.62 12.48 -25.14
N ASP A 211 -2.91 12.15 -25.14
CA ASP A 211 -3.44 10.80 -24.98
C ASP A 211 -3.08 10.12 -23.64
N GLY A 212 -2.65 10.91 -22.64
CA GLY A 212 -2.14 10.46 -21.34
C GLY A 212 -3.19 10.32 -20.22
N GLU A 213 -4.49 10.33 -20.55
CA GLU A 213 -5.57 10.38 -19.54
C GLU A 213 -5.66 9.12 -18.68
N ILE A 214 -5.29 7.95 -19.20
CA ILE A 214 -5.31 6.71 -18.42
C ILE A 214 -4.28 6.77 -17.28
N ASP A 215 -3.07 7.24 -17.57
CA ASP A 215 -2.04 7.39 -16.55
C ASP A 215 -2.36 8.55 -15.61
N LEU A 216 -3.03 9.60 -16.09
CA LEU A 216 -3.57 10.66 -15.23
C LEU A 216 -4.62 10.12 -14.24
N LEU A 217 -5.50 9.21 -14.68
CA LEU A 217 -6.47 8.54 -13.80
C LEU A 217 -5.77 7.67 -12.74
N ARG A 218 -4.77 6.89 -13.16
CA ARG A 218 -3.98 6.07 -12.23
C ARG A 218 -3.26 6.93 -11.20
N LEU A 219 -2.70 8.06 -11.64
CA LEU A 219 -2.07 9.03 -10.76
C LEU A 219 -3.10 9.69 -9.82
N ALA A 220 -4.31 9.99 -10.29
CA ALA A 220 -5.39 10.49 -9.44
C ALA A 220 -5.74 9.51 -8.31
N ALA A 221 -5.77 8.21 -8.59
CA ALA A 221 -5.97 7.18 -7.57
C ALA A 221 -4.83 7.15 -6.54
N ILE A 222 -3.58 7.25 -7.00
CA ILE A 222 -2.40 7.32 -6.11
C ILE A 222 -2.47 8.55 -5.21
N LEU A 223 -2.65 9.75 -5.77
CA LEU A 223 -2.69 10.99 -4.99
C LEU A 223 -3.82 10.96 -3.96
N THR A 224 -5.00 10.47 -4.35
CA THR A 224 -6.16 10.36 -3.44
C THR A 224 -5.89 9.38 -2.30
N HIS A 225 -5.23 8.26 -2.60
CA HIS A 225 -4.77 7.31 -1.59
C HIS A 225 -3.77 7.96 -0.63
N ASN A 226 -2.74 8.61 -1.16
CA ASN A 226 -1.63 9.12 -0.39
C ASN A 226 -2.05 10.22 0.61
N VAL A 227 -2.90 11.16 0.20
CA VAL A 227 -3.44 12.15 1.15
C VAL A 227 -4.48 11.55 2.11
N GLY A 228 -5.09 10.41 1.75
CA GLY A 228 -5.87 9.61 2.67
C GLY A 228 -5.02 9.01 3.80
N ASP A 229 -3.76 8.63 3.51
CA ASP A 229 -2.80 8.18 4.52
C ASP A 229 -2.23 9.32 5.35
N VAL A 230 -2.05 10.52 4.76
CA VAL A 230 -1.76 11.75 5.51
C VAL A 230 -2.85 12.01 6.55
N ASP A 231 -4.13 11.96 6.14
CA ASP A 231 -5.28 12.10 7.05
C ASP A 231 -5.26 11.01 8.16
N GLN A 232 -4.84 9.78 7.84
CA GLN A 232 -4.71 8.72 8.84
C GLN A 232 -3.56 8.96 9.83
N GLY A 233 -2.42 9.48 9.36
CA GLY A 233 -1.34 9.92 10.23
C GLY A 233 -1.81 11.03 11.17
N LEU A 234 -2.53 12.03 10.67
CA LEU A 234 -3.08 13.13 11.47
C LEU A 234 -4.13 12.67 12.50
N ARG A 235 -4.86 11.58 12.25
CA ARG A 235 -5.86 11.05 13.22
C ARG A 235 -5.23 10.60 14.54
N SER A 236 -3.94 10.27 14.53
CA SER A 236 -3.21 9.92 15.75
C SER A 236 -2.87 11.14 16.61
N TRP A 237 -3.02 12.35 16.07
CA TRP A 237 -2.63 13.57 16.75
C TRP A 237 -3.64 13.92 17.83
N ARG A 238 -3.14 14.25 19.02
CA ARG A 238 -3.96 14.70 20.15
C ARG A 238 -4.29 16.19 20.03
N GLU A 239 -5.26 16.66 20.81
CA GLU A 239 -5.67 18.08 20.78
C GLU A 239 -4.51 19.05 21.07
N GLN A 240 -3.55 18.63 21.90
CA GLN A 240 -2.35 19.39 22.24
C GLN A 240 -1.38 19.56 21.05
N GLU A 241 -1.56 18.77 19.99
CA GLU A 241 -0.74 18.79 18.77
C GLU A 241 -1.40 19.61 17.65
N ARG A 242 -2.46 20.38 17.96
CA ARG A 242 -3.04 21.36 17.04
C ARG A 242 -1.98 22.39 16.66
N HIS A 243 -1.37 22.18 15.50
CA HIS A 243 -0.31 22.98 14.93
C HIS A 243 -0.72 23.46 13.52
N PRO A 244 -0.25 24.63 13.04
CA PRO A 244 -0.49 25.06 11.65
C PRO A 244 -0.14 24.02 10.58
N TYR A 245 0.76 23.09 10.87
CA TYR A 245 1.07 21.95 10.00
C TYR A 245 -0.14 21.04 9.77
N ALA A 246 -0.91 20.72 10.82
CA ALA A 246 -2.13 19.91 10.68
C ALA A 246 -3.16 20.60 9.80
N GLU A 247 -3.34 21.92 9.96
CA GLU A 247 -4.26 22.71 9.14
C GLU A 247 -3.87 22.72 7.66
N ARG A 248 -2.57 22.73 7.36
CA ARG A 248 -2.07 22.66 6.00
C ARG A 248 -2.20 21.27 5.37
N LEU A 249 -2.10 20.20 6.16
CA LEU A 249 -2.04 18.82 5.65
C LEU A 249 -3.38 18.09 5.67
N ARG A 250 -4.33 18.49 6.51
CA ARG A 250 -5.62 17.79 6.65
C ARG A 250 -6.51 17.98 5.44
N ARG A 251 -7.32 16.96 5.13
CA ARG A 251 -8.48 17.07 4.23
C ARG A 251 -8.14 17.54 2.81
N LEU A 252 -6.94 17.23 2.31
CA LEU A 252 -6.47 17.66 0.97
C LEU A 252 -7.28 17.03 -0.18
N ALA A 253 -7.85 15.84 -0.01
CA ALA A 253 -8.79 15.25 -0.97
C ALA A 253 -10.24 15.76 -0.80
N HIS A 254 -10.48 16.69 0.12
CA HIS A 254 -11.79 17.17 0.52
C HIS A 254 -11.86 18.71 0.50
N GLU A 255 -12.27 19.35 1.59
CA GLU A 255 -12.53 20.79 1.66
C GLU A 255 -11.26 21.67 1.63
N ASN A 256 -10.07 21.14 1.95
CA ASN A 256 -8.86 21.96 2.09
C ASN A 256 -8.13 22.19 0.77
N ALA A 257 -8.65 23.13 -0.05
CA ALA A 257 -8.17 23.38 -1.41
C ALA A 257 -7.09 24.46 -1.54
N GLN A 258 -6.79 25.19 -0.47
CA GLN A 258 -5.78 26.25 -0.50
C GLN A 258 -4.36 25.71 -0.73
N PRO A 259 -3.90 24.68 0.01
CA PRO A 259 -2.62 24.05 -0.27
C PRO A 259 -2.60 23.40 -1.66
N TYR A 260 -1.45 23.51 -2.33
CA TYR A 260 -1.18 22.84 -3.61
C TYR A 260 -2.17 23.16 -4.74
N ASP A 261 -2.79 24.34 -4.68
CA ASP A 261 -3.73 24.89 -5.67
C ASP A 261 -4.90 23.95 -6.02
N GLY A 262 -5.38 23.20 -5.02
CA GLY A 262 -6.56 22.34 -5.18
C GLY A 262 -6.37 21.08 -6.02
N ILE A 263 -5.13 20.71 -6.37
CA ILE A 263 -4.87 19.57 -7.27
C ILE A 263 -5.33 18.24 -6.67
N TYR A 264 -5.21 18.07 -5.34
CA TYR A 264 -5.71 16.87 -4.68
C TYR A 264 -7.23 16.73 -4.74
N GLN A 265 -7.98 17.83 -4.79
CA GLN A 265 -9.44 17.80 -5.03
C GLN A 265 -9.77 17.39 -6.45
N VAL A 266 -8.99 17.86 -7.43
CA VAL A 266 -9.15 17.43 -8.83
C VAL A 266 -8.88 15.93 -8.95
N ALA A 267 -7.81 15.43 -8.35
CA ALA A 267 -7.48 14.01 -8.29
C ALA A 267 -8.60 13.21 -7.59
N ALA A 268 -9.07 13.66 -6.42
CA ALA A 268 -10.14 13.03 -5.67
C ALA A 268 -11.46 13.00 -6.45
N ARG A 269 -11.78 14.05 -7.23
CA ARG A 269 -12.96 14.06 -8.11
C ARG A 269 -12.85 13.00 -9.20
N LEU A 270 -11.71 12.93 -9.91
CA LEU A 270 -11.47 11.90 -10.92
C LEU A 270 -11.60 10.49 -10.31
N TYR A 271 -10.97 10.28 -9.16
CA TYR A 271 -11.04 9.01 -8.45
C TYR A 271 -12.48 8.65 -8.06
N LYS A 272 -13.22 9.58 -7.43
CA LYS A 272 -14.60 9.33 -6.98
C LYS A 272 -15.54 8.97 -8.13
N GLU A 273 -15.45 9.70 -9.23
CA GLU A 273 -16.38 9.57 -10.36
C GLU A 273 -16.05 8.38 -11.27
N LEU A 274 -14.78 7.96 -11.34
CA LEU A 274 -14.32 6.97 -12.33
C LEU A 274 -13.68 5.72 -11.73
N LEU A 275 -13.15 5.77 -10.52
CA LEU A 275 -12.25 4.75 -9.96
C LEU A 275 -12.63 4.26 -8.55
N ALA A 276 -13.62 4.86 -7.88
CA ALA A 276 -13.94 4.51 -6.50
C ALA A 276 -14.22 3.01 -6.30
N ALA A 277 -14.87 2.39 -7.29
CA ALA A 277 -15.15 0.95 -7.29
C ALA A 277 -13.89 0.07 -7.48
N GLU A 278 -12.81 0.65 -7.99
CA GLU A 278 -11.51 -0.01 -8.16
C GLU A 278 -10.64 0.06 -6.90
N GLY A 279 -10.81 1.11 -6.09
CA GLY A 279 -10.05 1.27 -4.84
C GLY A 279 -10.56 0.41 -3.68
N HIS A 280 -11.60 -0.40 -3.89
CA HIS A 280 -12.01 -1.37 -2.89
C HIS A 280 -10.89 -2.38 -2.65
N ARG A 281 -10.53 -2.58 -1.38
CA ARG A 281 -9.66 -3.68 -0.94
C ARG A 281 -10.12 -4.94 -1.69
N HIS A 282 -9.27 -5.50 -2.55
CA HIS A 282 -9.60 -6.59 -3.48
C HIS A 282 -9.82 -7.92 -2.74
N TYR A 283 -10.72 -7.94 -1.76
CA TYR A 283 -11.06 -9.06 -0.88
C TYR A 283 -11.34 -10.36 -1.66
N PRO A 284 -12.06 -10.36 -2.81
CA PRO A 284 -12.26 -11.58 -3.58
C PRO A 284 -10.95 -12.24 -4.02
N LEU A 285 -9.91 -11.46 -4.31
CA LEU A 285 -8.61 -11.97 -4.78
C LEU A 285 -7.74 -12.53 -3.64
N ARG A 286 -8.08 -12.25 -2.37
CA ARG A 286 -7.32 -12.75 -1.21
C ARG A 286 -7.30 -14.27 -1.12
N GLU A 287 -8.37 -14.92 -1.57
CA GLU A 287 -8.52 -16.37 -1.52
C GLU A 287 -7.71 -17.09 -2.60
N VAL A 288 -7.26 -16.38 -3.64
CA VAL A 288 -6.51 -16.97 -4.75
C VAL A 288 -5.03 -17.09 -4.35
N ARG A 289 -4.69 -18.19 -3.67
CA ARG A 289 -3.34 -18.42 -3.12
C ARG A 289 -2.23 -18.36 -4.17
N ALA A 290 -2.52 -18.80 -5.40
CA ALA A 290 -1.57 -18.77 -6.50
C ALA A 290 -1.06 -17.36 -6.83
N LEU A 291 -1.86 -16.31 -6.59
CA LEU A 291 -1.43 -14.91 -6.79
C LEU A 291 -0.29 -14.50 -5.85
N ARG A 292 -0.04 -15.24 -4.78
CA ARG A 292 1.01 -14.96 -3.79
C ARG A 292 2.35 -15.58 -4.19
N ALA A 293 2.40 -16.38 -5.25
CA ALA A 293 3.59 -17.16 -5.61
C ALA A 293 4.71 -16.30 -6.24
N SER A 294 4.38 -15.17 -6.87
CA SER A 294 5.34 -14.30 -7.54
C SER A 294 4.95 -12.83 -7.44
N ALA A 295 5.96 -11.94 -7.35
CA ALA A 295 5.78 -10.49 -7.47
C ALA A 295 5.17 -10.09 -8.83
N GLU A 296 5.35 -10.91 -9.88
CA GLU A 296 4.81 -10.63 -11.21
C GLU A 296 3.28 -10.72 -11.30
N PHE A 297 2.65 -11.33 -10.29
CA PHE A 297 1.21 -11.51 -10.20
C PHE A 297 0.52 -10.39 -9.41
N LEU A 298 1.28 -9.43 -8.87
CA LEU A 298 0.74 -8.27 -8.18
C LEU A 298 -0.23 -7.50 -9.09
N LEU A 299 -1.33 -7.05 -8.50
CA LEU A 299 -2.38 -6.34 -9.22
C LEU A 299 -1.93 -4.89 -9.50
N PRO A 300 -1.96 -4.44 -10.78
CA PRO A 300 -1.64 -3.06 -11.14
C PRO A 300 -2.75 -2.09 -10.72
N LEU A 301 -2.61 -0.81 -11.07
CA LEU A 301 -3.66 0.19 -10.86
C LEU A 301 -4.81 -0.01 -11.87
N GLY A 302 -6.03 -0.07 -11.33
CA GLY A 302 -7.26 -0.22 -12.11
C GLY A 302 -7.63 1.02 -12.92
N PRO A 303 -8.64 0.89 -13.82
CA PRO A 303 -9.43 -0.31 -14.10
C PRO A 303 -8.89 -1.13 -15.30
N CYS A 304 -7.76 -0.78 -15.91
CA CYS A 304 -7.26 -1.46 -17.11
C CYS A 304 -6.47 -2.74 -16.75
N PHE A 305 -7.17 -3.83 -16.42
CA PHE A 305 -6.55 -5.11 -16.04
C PHE A 305 -6.40 -6.12 -17.19
N ASP A 306 -6.65 -5.73 -18.44
CA ASP A 306 -6.49 -6.59 -19.62
C ASP A 306 -5.12 -7.28 -19.66
N ASP A 307 -4.03 -6.52 -19.56
CA ASP A 307 -2.68 -7.08 -19.64
C ASP A 307 -2.33 -7.98 -18.45
N TRP A 308 -2.86 -7.66 -17.25
CA TRP A 308 -2.68 -8.50 -16.07
C TRP A 308 -3.43 -9.83 -16.21
N GLY A 309 -4.69 -9.80 -16.68
CA GLY A 309 -5.47 -11.00 -16.98
C GLY A 309 -4.80 -11.87 -18.04
N ARG A 310 -4.29 -11.25 -19.12
CA ARG A 310 -3.55 -11.94 -20.19
C ARG A 310 -2.27 -12.57 -19.66
N LYS A 311 -1.48 -11.82 -18.88
CA LYS A 311 -0.26 -12.32 -18.24
C LYS A 311 -0.55 -13.59 -17.45
N LEU A 312 -1.55 -13.59 -16.56
CA LEU A 312 -1.89 -14.77 -15.76
C LEU A 312 -2.46 -15.93 -16.59
N GLY A 313 -3.14 -15.61 -17.69
CA GLY A 313 -3.62 -16.62 -18.65
C GLY A 313 -2.52 -17.34 -19.41
N THR A 314 -1.38 -16.68 -19.66
CA THR A 314 -0.24 -17.27 -20.39
C THR A 314 0.92 -17.70 -19.50
N HIS A 315 0.97 -17.24 -18.24
CA HIS A 315 2.13 -17.49 -17.38
C HIS A 315 2.30 -18.99 -17.08
N PRO A 316 3.52 -19.56 -17.26
CA PRO A 316 3.75 -21.00 -17.08
C PRO A 316 3.50 -21.45 -15.64
N ASP A 317 3.88 -20.63 -14.65
CA ASP A 317 3.69 -20.96 -13.23
C ASP A 317 2.27 -20.73 -12.71
N PHE A 318 1.35 -20.27 -13.55
CA PHE A 318 -0.05 -20.01 -13.17
C PHE A 318 -0.97 -21.05 -13.81
N SER A 319 -1.12 -22.19 -13.15
CA SER A 319 -1.80 -23.38 -13.69
C SER A 319 -3.25 -23.14 -14.14
N MET A 320 -3.81 -24.06 -14.94
CA MET A 320 -5.24 -24.02 -15.32
C MET A 320 -6.19 -24.05 -14.11
N ALA A 321 -5.83 -24.78 -13.05
CA ALA A 321 -6.60 -24.78 -11.81
C ALA A 321 -6.57 -23.40 -11.14
N SER A 322 -5.39 -22.77 -11.06
CA SER A 322 -5.22 -21.41 -10.54
C SER A 322 -5.96 -20.35 -11.36
N ARG A 323 -6.03 -20.52 -12.69
CA ARG A 323 -6.84 -19.68 -13.59
C ARG A 323 -8.34 -19.83 -13.30
N GLY A 324 -8.79 -21.05 -12.99
CA GLY A 324 -10.17 -21.31 -12.53
C GLY A 324 -10.50 -20.64 -11.19
N GLU A 325 -9.59 -20.73 -10.22
CA GLU A 325 -9.72 -20.02 -8.93
C GLU A 325 -9.79 -18.50 -9.11
N LEU A 326 -8.89 -17.95 -9.92
CA LEU A 326 -8.87 -16.53 -10.27
C LEU A 326 -10.19 -16.10 -10.92
N LEU A 327 -10.65 -16.83 -11.94
CA LEU A 327 -11.89 -16.51 -12.63
C LEU A 327 -13.10 -16.54 -11.68
N THR A 328 -13.13 -17.51 -10.77
CA THR A 328 -14.16 -17.59 -9.71
C THR A 328 -14.13 -16.35 -8.83
N ALA A 329 -12.94 -15.92 -8.39
CA ALA A 329 -12.77 -14.72 -7.58
C ALA A 329 -13.20 -13.44 -8.31
N LEU A 330 -12.85 -13.28 -9.59
CA LEU A 330 -13.22 -12.14 -10.42
C LEU A 330 -14.74 -12.04 -10.60
N VAL A 331 -15.40 -13.15 -10.98
CA VAL A 331 -16.87 -13.21 -11.14
C VAL A 331 -17.58 -12.85 -9.83
N ASN A 332 -17.10 -13.40 -8.70
CA ASN A 332 -17.67 -13.08 -7.39
C ASN A 332 -17.45 -11.61 -7.01
N GLY A 333 -16.29 -11.06 -7.38
CA GLY A 333 -15.97 -9.66 -7.16
C GLY A 333 -16.89 -8.71 -7.91
N CYS A 334 -17.14 -8.97 -9.20
CA CYS A 334 -18.07 -8.20 -10.03
C CYS A 334 -19.48 -8.13 -9.43
N ARG A 335 -19.92 -9.18 -8.73
CA ARG A 335 -21.24 -9.22 -8.07
C ARG A 335 -21.28 -8.48 -6.74
N LYS A 336 -20.18 -8.51 -5.99
CA LYS A 336 -20.11 -7.94 -4.63
C LYS A 336 -19.77 -6.46 -4.61
N VAL A 337 -19.13 -5.95 -5.66
CA VAL A 337 -18.63 -4.57 -5.72
C VAL A 337 -19.32 -3.82 -6.85
N PRO A 338 -20.35 -3.01 -6.54
CA PRO A 338 -21.04 -2.20 -7.54
C PRO A 338 -20.06 -1.28 -8.29
N GLY A 339 -20.17 -1.23 -9.62
CA GLY A 339 -19.33 -0.36 -10.45
C GLY A 339 -17.91 -0.87 -10.71
N GLN A 340 -17.54 -2.07 -10.25
CA GLN A 340 -16.23 -2.68 -10.48
C GLN A 340 -16.05 -3.03 -11.96
N LEU A 341 -15.13 -2.38 -12.65
CA LEU A 341 -14.86 -2.52 -14.08
C LEU A 341 -13.59 -3.34 -14.36
N GLY A 342 -12.57 -3.18 -13.52
CA GLY A 342 -11.28 -3.83 -13.68
C GLY A 342 -11.37 -5.35 -13.75
N TYR A 343 -12.24 -5.98 -12.96
CA TYR A 343 -12.39 -7.44 -13.01
C TYR A 343 -12.95 -7.94 -14.34
N TYR A 344 -13.82 -7.19 -15.01
CA TYR A 344 -14.24 -7.53 -16.37
C TYR A 344 -13.07 -7.44 -17.35
N ARG A 345 -12.20 -6.43 -17.18
CA ARG A 345 -10.98 -6.28 -18.00
C ARG A 345 -10.00 -7.43 -17.77
N ALA A 346 -9.80 -7.86 -16.52
CA ALA A 346 -8.99 -9.02 -16.20
C ALA A 346 -9.56 -10.30 -16.84
N MET A 347 -10.88 -10.49 -16.81
CA MET A 347 -11.53 -11.62 -17.47
C MET A 347 -11.39 -11.56 -19.00
N ALA A 348 -11.46 -10.38 -19.61
CA ALA A 348 -11.24 -10.19 -21.04
C ALA A 348 -9.81 -10.60 -21.45
N GLY A 349 -8.80 -10.10 -20.74
CA GLY A 349 -7.41 -10.49 -20.98
C GLY A 349 -7.15 -11.98 -20.75
N LEU A 350 -7.76 -12.55 -19.71
CA LEU A 350 -7.69 -14.00 -19.46
C LEU A 350 -8.33 -14.80 -20.60
N GLN A 351 -9.48 -14.36 -21.10
CA GLN A 351 -10.17 -14.98 -22.24
C GLN A 351 -9.30 -14.96 -23.49
N ASP A 352 -8.67 -13.82 -23.80
CA ASP A 352 -7.76 -13.69 -24.95
C ASP A 352 -6.60 -14.69 -24.86
N ALA A 353 -6.05 -14.87 -23.66
CA ALA A 353 -4.92 -15.78 -23.43
C ALA A 353 -5.28 -17.27 -23.55
N VAL A 354 -6.48 -17.65 -23.08
CA VAL A 354 -6.91 -19.07 -23.08
C VAL A 354 -7.86 -19.42 -24.23
N GLY A 355 -8.15 -18.46 -25.11
CA GLY A 355 -9.07 -18.55 -26.24
C GLY A 355 -10.55 -18.39 -25.84
N ASN A 356 -11.03 -19.21 -24.89
CA ASN A 356 -12.41 -19.12 -24.37
C ASN A 356 -12.42 -19.52 -22.89
N LEU A 357 -13.07 -18.73 -22.02
CA LEU A 357 -13.19 -19.04 -20.58
C LEU A 357 -13.88 -20.38 -20.28
N ASP A 358 -14.69 -20.92 -21.21
CA ASP A 358 -15.33 -22.23 -21.08
C ASP A 358 -14.32 -23.38 -20.91
N VAL A 359 -13.07 -23.21 -21.39
CA VAL A 359 -12.00 -24.22 -21.18
C VAL A 359 -11.63 -24.39 -19.71
N LEU A 360 -11.97 -23.40 -18.87
CA LEU A 360 -11.76 -23.43 -17.42
C LEU A 360 -12.93 -24.08 -16.67
N ALA A 361 -14.03 -24.46 -17.33
CA ALA A 361 -15.25 -24.94 -16.67
C ALA A 361 -15.01 -26.11 -15.69
N LYS A 362 -14.08 -27.02 -16.01
CA LYS A 362 -13.70 -28.15 -15.13
C LYS A 362 -13.00 -27.74 -13.83
N HIS A 363 -12.53 -26.49 -13.74
CA HIS A 363 -11.86 -25.90 -12.59
C HIS A 363 -12.73 -24.86 -11.87
N LEU A 364 -14.00 -24.72 -12.27
CA LEU A 364 -14.92 -23.75 -11.71
C LEU A 364 -15.98 -24.44 -10.84
N PRO A 365 -16.42 -23.81 -9.73
CA PRO A 365 -17.63 -24.24 -9.05
C PRO A 365 -18.84 -24.00 -9.96
N GLY A 366 -19.90 -24.83 -9.79
CA GLY A 366 -21.09 -24.76 -10.65
C GLY A 366 -21.76 -23.39 -10.71
N ALA A 367 -21.70 -22.61 -9.61
CA ALA A 367 -22.21 -21.23 -9.57
C ALA A 367 -21.44 -20.27 -10.49
N ALA A 368 -20.11 -20.44 -10.61
CA ALA A 368 -19.29 -19.64 -11.52
C ALA A 368 -19.51 -20.08 -12.98
N VAL A 369 -19.65 -21.39 -13.25
CA VAL A 369 -20.03 -21.89 -14.59
C VAL A 369 -21.37 -21.31 -15.04
N LYS A 370 -22.36 -21.27 -14.15
CA LYS A 370 -23.66 -20.64 -14.45
C LYS A 370 -23.50 -19.13 -14.68
N ALA A 371 -22.66 -18.46 -13.90
CA ALA A 371 -22.38 -17.03 -14.07
C ALA A 371 -21.80 -16.70 -15.44
N LEU A 372 -20.87 -17.52 -15.95
CA LEU A 372 -20.26 -17.30 -17.26
C LEU A 372 -21.25 -17.38 -18.42
N LYS A 373 -22.44 -17.95 -18.22
CA LYS A 373 -23.52 -17.98 -19.21
C LYS A 373 -24.40 -16.73 -19.17
N ASP A 374 -24.22 -15.86 -18.17
CA ASP A 374 -24.96 -14.60 -18.05
C ASP A 374 -24.63 -13.67 -19.21
N THR A 375 -25.66 -13.16 -19.88
CA THR A 375 -25.51 -12.35 -21.09
C THR A 375 -24.88 -10.99 -20.79
N GLU A 376 -25.19 -10.38 -19.64
CA GLU A 376 -24.63 -9.07 -19.28
C GLU A 376 -23.15 -9.18 -18.92
N LEU A 377 -22.76 -10.20 -18.16
CA LEU A 377 -21.35 -10.50 -17.90
C LEU A 377 -20.56 -10.66 -19.21
N ARG A 378 -21.09 -11.46 -20.15
CA ARG A 378 -20.46 -11.68 -21.46
C ARG A 378 -20.33 -10.41 -22.27
N LYS A 379 -21.36 -9.55 -22.27
CA LYS A 379 -21.30 -8.24 -22.95
C LYS A 379 -20.17 -7.38 -22.40
N LEU A 380 -19.98 -7.32 -21.08
CA LEU A 380 -18.93 -6.51 -20.46
C LEU A 380 -17.52 -7.04 -20.76
N ILE A 381 -17.34 -8.37 -20.74
CA ILE A 381 -16.07 -9.02 -21.13
C ILE A 381 -15.75 -8.78 -22.61
N ALA A 382 -16.76 -8.78 -23.49
CA ALA A 382 -16.59 -8.62 -24.93
C ALA A 382 -16.22 -7.18 -25.37
N ILE A 383 -16.27 -6.19 -24.49
CA ILE A 383 -15.84 -4.82 -24.82
C ILE A 383 -14.34 -4.86 -25.17
N LYS A 384 -13.98 -4.37 -26.37
CA LYS A 384 -12.58 -4.27 -26.79
C LYS A 384 -11.81 -3.30 -25.90
N GLN A 385 -10.56 -3.63 -25.57
CA GLN A 385 -9.69 -2.80 -24.72
C GLN A 385 -9.63 -1.35 -25.21
N VAL A 386 -9.38 -1.14 -26.51
CA VAL A 386 -9.34 0.20 -27.12
C VAL A 386 -10.62 1.00 -26.95
N SER A 387 -11.78 0.34 -26.96
CA SER A 387 -13.08 0.99 -26.78
C SER A 387 -13.34 1.34 -25.32
N PHE A 388 -12.94 0.46 -24.40
CA PHE A 388 -12.98 0.70 -22.96
C PHE A 388 -12.11 1.91 -22.59
N GLU A 389 -10.85 1.89 -23.01
CA GLU A 389 -9.90 2.98 -22.74
C GLU A 389 -10.36 4.29 -23.38
N SER A 390 -10.82 4.30 -24.64
CA SER A 390 -11.36 5.50 -25.29
C SER A 390 -12.52 6.11 -24.49
N THR A 391 -13.40 5.29 -23.91
CA THR A 391 -14.50 5.76 -23.07
C THR A 391 -13.98 6.42 -21.79
N LEU A 392 -12.98 5.82 -21.13
CA LEU A 392 -12.35 6.41 -19.95
C LEU A 392 -11.66 7.73 -20.26
N LYS A 393 -10.91 7.81 -21.38
CA LYS A 393 -10.26 9.05 -21.82
C LYS A 393 -11.27 10.18 -21.99
N LYS A 394 -12.36 9.93 -22.72
CA LYS A 394 -13.44 10.92 -22.94
C LYS A 394 -14.07 11.38 -21.62
N ARG A 395 -14.36 10.46 -20.71
CA ARG A 395 -14.94 10.79 -19.39
C ARG A 395 -13.96 11.59 -18.53
N THR A 396 -12.67 11.28 -18.60
CA THR A 396 -11.61 12.00 -17.89
C THR A 396 -11.53 13.45 -18.38
N GLN A 397 -11.49 13.66 -19.70
CA GLN A 397 -11.49 14.99 -20.31
C GLN A 397 -12.74 15.77 -19.90
N ALA A 398 -13.93 15.17 -20.02
CA ALA A 398 -15.19 15.81 -19.63
C ALA A 398 -15.20 16.25 -18.16
N LEU A 399 -14.56 15.50 -17.26
CA LEU A 399 -14.41 15.91 -15.87
C LEU A 399 -13.36 17.00 -15.67
N LEU A 400 -12.36 17.15 -16.53
CA LEU A 400 -11.30 18.15 -16.36
C LEU A 400 -11.66 19.54 -16.86
N GLY A 401 -12.73 19.64 -17.67
CA GLY A 401 -13.12 20.86 -18.39
C GLY A 401 -12.36 20.97 -19.69
#